data_AF-A0AA40W5M5-F1
#
_entry.id   AF-A0AA40W5M5-F1
#
_cell.length_a   1.000
_cell.length_b   1.000
_cell.length_c   1.000
_cell.angle_alpha   90.00
_cell.angle_beta   90.00
_cell.angle_gamma   90.00
#
_symmetry.space_group_name_H-M   'P 1'
#
loop_
_entity.id
_entity.type
_entity.pdbx_description
1 polymer ?
#
loop_
_entity_poly.entity_id
_entity_poly.type
_entity_poly.pdbx_seq_one_letter_code
_entity_poly.pdbx_strand_id
1 'polypeptide(L)'
;MEQATRTQTQANRPFDMDVKAIRAKARQDIESGAVTDTYRADRQTVLKLLNEALATEIVCVLRYKRHYFMARGLNAEPVAAEFAEHATQEQDHADRLSERIVQLGGEPNLSPKGLLERSHSEYVEGTSLEDMIKENLIAERIAIDSYRQMIEYIGEQDTTTRRLLEEILAVEEEHADDMSDFLAKR
;
A
#
# COMPACT_ATOMS: atom_id res chain seq x y z
N MET A 1 -47.98 -29.67 8.81
CA MET A 1 -46.52 -29.56 8.59
C MET A 1 -46.27 -29.90 7.15
N GLU A 2 -46.17 -28.92 6.26
CA GLU A 2 -45.76 -29.17 4.88
C GLU A 2 -45.37 -27.85 4.22
N GLN A 3 -44.08 -27.70 3.95
CA GLN A 3 -43.51 -26.99 2.80
C GLN A 3 -41.98 -27.04 2.93
N ALA A 4 -41.42 -28.12 2.40
CA ALA A 4 -40.03 -28.15 2.01
C ALA A 4 -39.88 -27.57 0.60
N THR A 5 -38.66 -27.11 0.31
CA THR A 5 -38.04 -26.92 -1.00
C THR A 5 -38.47 -25.74 -1.87
N ARG A 6 -37.66 -24.67 -1.81
CA ARG A 6 -37.21 -23.94 -3.01
C ARG A 6 -35.68 -23.92 -3.03
N THR A 7 -35.08 -25.00 -3.51
CA THR A 7 -33.72 -24.97 -4.03
C THR A 7 -33.84 -24.48 -5.47
N GLN A 8 -33.68 -23.18 -5.71
CA GLN A 8 -33.54 -22.67 -7.08
C GLN A 8 -32.10 -22.84 -7.51
N THR A 9 -31.92 -23.85 -8.36
CA THR A 9 -30.81 -24.07 -9.28
C THR A 9 -30.36 -22.76 -9.94
N GLN A 10 -29.22 -22.23 -9.51
CA GLN A 10 -28.47 -21.24 -10.27
C GLN A 10 -27.87 -21.99 -11.47
N ALA A 11 -28.67 -22.05 -12.53
CA ALA A 11 -28.36 -22.82 -13.73
C ALA A 11 -27.10 -22.28 -14.41
N ASN A 12 -26.27 -23.24 -14.80
CA ASN A 12 -25.01 -23.18 -15.54
C ASN A 12 -25.15 -22.39 -16.86
N ARG A 13 -25.09 -21.05 -16.82
CA ARG A 13 -25.00 -20.23 -18.05
C ARG A 13 -23.57 -20.33 -18.59
N PRO A 14 -23.36 -20.73 -19.86
CA PRO A 14 -22.04 -20.69 -20.45
C PRO A 14 -21.54 -19.24 -20.48
N PHE A 15 -20.31 -19.02 -20.02
CA PHE A 15 -19.63 -17.75 -20.16
C PHE A 15 -19.33 -17.52 -21.65
N ASP A 16 -19.85 -16.42 -22.20
CA ASP A 16 -19.59 -16.00 -23.58
C ASP A 16 -19.00 -14.59 -23.57
N MET A 17 -17.84 -14.45 -24.21
CA MET A 17 -17.08 -13.20 -24.24
C MET A 17 -17.28 -12.51 -25.59
N ASP A 18 -17.82 -11.29 -25.58
CA ASP A 18 -17.96 -10.50 -26.81
C ASP A 18 -16.62 -9.87 -27.22
N VAL A 19 -15.75 -10.70 -27.80
CA VAL A 19 -14.44 -10.29 -28.31
C VAL A 19 -14.54 -9.22 -29.39
N LYS A 20 -15.64 -9.15 -30.15
CA LYS A 20 -15.83 -8.12 -31.18
C LYS A 20 -16.05 -6.76 -30.55
N ALA A 21 -16.93 -6.66 -29.55
CA ALA A 21 -17.14 -5.43 -28.80
C ALA A 21 -15.88 -4.98 -28.07
N ILE A 22 -15.16 -5.90 -27.41
CA ILE A 22 -13.88 -5.59 -26.73
C ILE A 22 -12.87 -4.97 -27.70
N ARG A 23 -12.69 -5.58 -28.89
CA ARG A 23 -11.77 -5.06 -29.93
C ARG A 23 -12.22 -3.72 -30.52
N ALA A 24 -13.52 -3.45 -30.57
CA ALA A 24 -14.04 -2.17 -31.06
C ALA A 24 -13.73 -1.06 -30.03
N LYS A 25 -14.04 -1.29 -28.75
CA LYS A 25 -13.77 -0.35 -27.66
C LYS A 25 -12.28 -0.06 -27.50
N ALA A 26 -11.44 -1.09 -27.53
CA ALA A 26 -9.99 -0.92 -27.44
C ALA A 26 -9.41 0.01 -28.53
N ARG A 27 -10.02 0.07 -29.72
CA ARG A 27 -9.60 1.01 -30.78
C ARG A 27 -10.13 2.43 -30.57
N GLN A 28 -11.27 2.58 -29.90
CA GLN A 28 -11.89 3.87 -29.64
C GLN A 28 -11.16 4.63 -28.53
N ASP A 29 -10.72 3.93 -27.48
CA ASP A 29 -10.21 4.53 -26.25
C ASP A 29 -8.71 4.30 -26.05
N ILE A 30 -7.94 4.18 -27.14
CA ILE A 30 -6.49 3.85 -27.10
C ILE A 30 -5.66 4.82 -26.25
N GLU A 31 -6.07 6.08 -26.18
CA GLU A 31 -5.40 7.14 -25.40
C GLU A 31 -5.61 6.97 -23.88
N SER A 32 -6.51 6.09 -23.42
CA SER A 32 -6.74 5.81 -21.99
C SER A 32 -5.73 4.82 -21.39
N GLY A 33 -4.74 4.39 -22.17
CA GLY A 33 -3.68 3.49 -21.72
C GLY A 33 -4.22 2.15 -21.24
N ALA A 34 -3.79 1.70 -20.07
CA ALA A 34 -4.19 0.41 -19.48
C ALA A 34 -5.60 0.43 -18.86
N VAL A 35 -6.24 1.61 -18.76
CA VAL A 35 -7.58 1.74 -18.16
C VAL A 35 -8.64 1.51 -19.23
N THR A 36 -9.39 0.42 -19.09
CA THR A 36 -10.51 0.08 -19.97
C THR A 36 -11.84 0.50 -19.34
N ASP A 37 -12.91 0.47 -20.13
CA ASP A 37 -14.29 0.73 -19.69
C ASP A 37 -14.81 -0.27 -18.64
N THR A 38 -14.12 -1.40 -18.47
CA THR A 38 -14.42 -2.40 -17.44
C THR A 38 -13.78 -2.09 -16.09
N TYR A 39 -13.01 -1.00 -15.96
CA TYR A 39 -12.52 -0.52 -14.66
C TYR A 39 -13.70 0.03 -13.85
N ARG A 40 -13.94 -0.54 -12.66
CA ARG A 40 -15.18 -0.29 -11.89
C ARG A 40 -15.01 0.65 -10.71
N ALA A 41 -13.80 0.81 -10.19
CA ALA A 41 -13.55 1.67 -9.03
C ALA A 41 -13.68 3.15 -9.41
N ASP A 42 -13.96 4.00 -8.42
CA ASP A 42 -13.80 5.45 -8.58
C ASP A 42 -12.31 5.78 -8.72
N ARG A 43 -11.87 5.95 -9.96
CA ARG A 43 -10.46 6.20 -10.29
C ARG A 43 -9.90 7.43 -9.58
N GLN A 44 -10.68 8.49 -9.38
CA GLN A 44 -10.19 9.69 -8.72
C GLN A 44 -9.92 9.43 -7.24
N THR A 45 -10.81 8.70 -6.58
CA THR A 45 -10.60 8.31 -5.18
C THR A 45 -9.43 7.33 -5.04
N VAL A 46 -9.29 6.35 -5.93
CA VAL A 46 -8.14 5.43 -5.92
C VAL A 46 -6.82 6.20 -6.10
N LEU A 47 -6.74 7.11 -7.08
CA LEU A 47 -5.55 7.94 -7.30
C LEU A 47 -5.19 8.82 -6.09
N LYS A 48 -6.20 9.35 -5.40
CA LYS A 48 -6.01 10.09 -4.16
C LYS A 48 -5.40 9.20 -3.07
N LEU A 49 -6.01 8.04 -2.81
CA LEU A 49 -5.54 7.11 -1.77
C LEU A 49 -4.11 6.62 -2.05
N LEU A 50 -3.78 6.31 -3.31
CA LEU A 50 -2.42 5.90 -3.67
C LEU A 50 -1.40 7.02 -3.47
N ASN A 51 -1.77 8.27 -3.72
CA ASN A 51 -0.88 9.41 -3.46
C ASN A 51 -0.69 9.70 -1.96
N GLU A 52 -1.69 9.42 -1.13
CA GLU A 52 -1.57 9.48 0.32
C GLU A 52 -0.65 8.37 0.85
N ALA A 53 -0.83 7.12 0.37
CA ALA A 53 0.08 6.01 0.69
C ALA A 53 1.51 6.30 0.22
N LEU A 54 1.70 6.81 -1.01
CA LEU A 54 3.01 7.23 -1.51
C LEU A 54 3.68 8.27 -0.60
N ALA A 55 2.90 9.24 -0.10
CA ALA A 55 3.43 10.22 0.83
C ALA A 55 3.85 9.58 2.15
N THR A 56 3.06 8.62 2.66
CA THR A 56 3.40 7.82 3.85
C THR A 56 4.72 7.07 3.65
N GLU A 57 4.88 6.34 2.54
CA GLU A 57 6.10 5.58 2.26
C GLU A 57 7.34 6.47 2.20
N ILE A 58 7.26 7.64 1.55
CA ILE A 58 8.38 8.58 1.49
C ILE A 58 8.74 9.10 2.90
N VAL A 59 7.74 9.34 3.76
CA VAL A 59 8.00 9.72 5.16
C VAL A 59 8.67 8.56 5.91
N CYS A 60 8.24 7.32 5.71
CA CYS A 60 8.85 6.13 6.29
C CYS A 60 10.31 5.95 5.83
N VAL A 61 10.61 6.06 4.52
CA VAL A 61 11.99 6.05 3.98
C VAL A 61 12.87 7.05 4.73
N LEU A 62 12.41 8.31 4.83
CA LEU A 62 13.18 9.37 5.44
C LEU A 62 13.39 9.12 6.94
N ARG A 63 12.35 8.65 7.65
CA ARG A 63 12.42 8.34 9.08
C ARG A 63 13.37 7.17 9.35
N TYR A 64 13.24 6.06 8.62
CA TYR A 64 14.15 4.92 8.76
C TYR A 64 15.59 5.27 8.43
N LYS A 65 15.85 6.03 7.35
CA LYS A 65 17.22 6.50 7.06
C LYS A 65 17.77 7.35 8.20
N ARG A 66 16.98 8.26 8.75
CA ARG A 66 17.38 9.06 9.91
C ARG A 66 17.72 8.16 11.10
N HIS A 67 16.84 7.22 11.45
CA HIS A 67 17.03 6.31 12.57
C HIS A 67 18.27 5.41 12.37
N TYR A 68 18.50 4.89 11.16
CA TYR A 68 19.72 4.18 10.80
C TYR A 68 20.98 4.98 11.12
N PHE A 69 21.09 6.23 10.65
CA PHE A 69 22.28 7.06 10.88
C PHE A 69 22.47 7.48 12.35
N MET A 70 21.37 7.49 13.12
CA MET A 70 21.35 7.95 14.51
C MET A 70 21.40 6.81 15.52
N ALA A 71 21.26 5.55 15.08
CA ALA A 71 21.37 4.37 15.90
C ALA A 71 22.79 4.25 16.48
N ARG A 72 22.91 4.37 17.81
CA ARG A 72 24.18 4.22 18.55
C ARG A 72 23.97 3.50 19.87
N GLY A 73 25.03 2.88 20.37
CA GLY A 73 25.02 2.09 21.60
C GLY A 73 25.61 0.69 21.39
N LEU A 74 25.80 -0.06 22.46
CA LEU A 74 26.47 -1.37 22.44
C LEU A 74 25.75 -2.41 21.56
N ASN A 75 24.43 -2.30 21.41
CA ASN A 75 23.59 -3.25 20.67
C ASN A 75 22.89 -2.61 19.46
N ALA A 76 23.40 -1.48 18.96
CA ALA A 76 22.73 -0.72 17.91
C ALA A 76 22.93 -1.30 16.50
N GLU A 77 23.98 -2.11 16.27
CA GLU A 77 24.33 -2.59 14.94
C GLU A 77 23.24 -3.43 14.26
N PRO A 78 22.61 -4.44 14.92
CA PRO A 78 21.51 -5.19 14.32
C PRO A 78 20.30 -4.31 14.02
N VAL A 79 19.94 -3.41 14.95
CA VAL A 79 18.80 -2.50 14.78
C VAL A 79 19.05 -1.50 13.64
N ALA A 80 20.28 -1.01 13.52
CA ALA A 80 20.67 -0.11 12.43
C ALA A 80 20.60 -0.82 11.08
N ALA A 81 21.04 -2.09 11.01
CA ALA A 81 20.93 -2.89 9.79
C ALA A 81 19.45 -3.03 9.36
N GLU A 82 18.56 -3.37 10.31
CA GLU A 82 17.12 -3.46 10.06
C GLU A 82 16.54 -2.13 9.56
N PHE A 83 16.88 -1.01 10.23
CA PHE A 83 16.44 0.31 9.77
C PHE A 83 16.90 0.64 8.35
N ALA A 84 18.08 0.18 7.93
CA ALA A 84 18.58 0.40 6.58
C ALA A 84 17.87 -0.47 5.54
N GLU A 85 17.53 -1.70 5.91
CA GLU A 85 16.75 -2.66 5.12
C GLU A 85 15.33 -2.14 4.91
N HIS A 86 14.61 -1.82 5.99
CA HIS A 86 13.26 -1.26 5.91
C HIS A 86 13.25 0.01 5.07
N ALA A 87 14.18 0.96 5.27
CA ALA A 87 14.28 2.15 4.42
C ALA A 87 14.41 1.86 2.91
N THR A 88 14.93 0.69 2.54
CA THR A 88 15.05 0.24 1.15
C THR A 88 13.75 -0.39 0.67
N GLN A 89 13.07 -1.17 1.51
CA GLN A 89 11.74 -1.73 1.24
C GLN A 89 10.69 -0.61 1.09
N GLU A 90 10.67 0.39 1.96
CA GLU A 90 9.76 1.55 1.83
C GLU A 90 9.97 2.31 0.51
N GLN A 91 11.21 2.35 0.02
CA GLN A 91 11.50 2.96 -1.28
C GLN A 91 10.92 2.12 -2.43
N ASP A 92 11.00 0.78 -2.35
CA ASP A 92 10.36 -0.13 -3.29
C ASP A 92 8.82 0.04 -3.27
N HIS A 93 8.23 0.18 -2.08
CA HIS A 93 6.80 0.46 -1.91
C HIS A 93 6.42 1.77 -2.61
N ALA A 94 7.16 2.86 -2.36
CA ALA A 94 6.95 4.15 -3.00
C ALA A 94 7.06 4.08 -4.54
N ASP A 95 8.03 3.32 -5.06
CA ASP A 95 8.23 3.16 -6.49
C ASP A 95 7.07 2.38 -7.13
N ARG A 96 6.64 1.27 -6.52
CA ARG A 96 5.49 0.47 -7.00
C ARG A 96 4.17 1.25 -6.95
N LEU A 97 3.95 2.04 -5.90
CA LEU A 97 2.78 2.94 -5.81
C LEU A 97 2.83 4.00 -6.92
N SER A 98 3.99 4.58 -7.18
CA SER A 98 4.18 5.59 -8.24
C SER A 98 3.89 5.01 -9.62
N GLU A 99 4.40 3.81 -9.91
CA GLU A 99 4.08 3.09 -11.16
C GLU A 99 2.58 2.85 -11.28
N ARG A 100 1.93 2.42 -10.20
CA ARG A 100 0.49 2.15 -10.23
C ARG A 100 -0.33 3.42 -10.47
N ILE A 101 0.05 4.54 -9.87
CA ILE A 101 -0.57 5.85 -10.11
C ILE A 101 -0.49 6.22 -11.60
N VAL A 102 0.67 6.05 -12.24
CA VAL A 102 0.87 6.34 -13.67
C VAL A 102 0.05 5.38 -14.54
N GLN A 103 -0.01 4.09 -14.20
CA GLN A 103 -0.83 3.11 -14.92
C GLN A 103 -2.32 3.46 -14.93
N LEU A 104 -2.81 4.10 -13.86
CA LEU A 104 -4.18 4.59 -13.73
C LEU A 104 -4.39 5.98 -14.39
N GLY A 105 -3.36 6.55 -15.02
CA GLY A 105 -3.40 7.84 -15.68
C GLY A 105 -3.34 9.04 -14.71
N GLY A 106 -2.86 8.83 -13.49
CA GLY A 106 -2.58 9.90 -12.53
C GLY A 106 -1.10 10.30 -12.51
N GLU A 107 -0.78 11.29 -11.68
CA GLU A 107 0.58 11.77 -11.48
C GLU A 107 1.03 11.50 -10.03
N PRO A 108 2.18 10.84 -9.80
CA PRO A 108 2.69 10.62 -8.46
C PRO A 108 3.22 11.92 -7.85
N ASN A 109 2.73 12.29 -6.66
CA ASN A 109 3.10 13.52 -5.98
C ASN A 109 4.31 13.33 -5.05
N LEU A 110 5.50 13.36 -5.64
CA LEU A 110 6.78 13.29 -4.93
C LEU A 110 7.24 14.63 -4.33
N SER A 111 6.40 15.67 -4.33
CA SER A 111 6.80 17.00 -3.87
C SER A 111 7.04 16.99 -2.36
N PRO A 112 8.19 17.47 -1.87
CA PRO A 112 8.41 17.65 -0.44
C PRO A 112 7.40 18.62 0.20
N LYS A 113 6.86 19.56 -0.60
CA LYS A 113 5.85 20.50 -0.15
C LYS A 113 4.56 19.75 0.17
N GLY A 114 4.12 19.88 1.42
CA GLY A 114 2.90 19.25 1.94
C GLY A 114 2.98 17.73 2.05
N LEU A 115 4.19 17.15 2.04
CA LEU A 115 4.39 15.71 2.17
C LEU A 115 3.75 15.17 3.46
N LEU A 116 4.05 15.79 4.59
CA LEU A 116 3.47 15.41 5.89
C LEU A 116 1.96 15.64 6.00
N GLU A 117 1.41 16.56 5.21
CA GLU A 117 -0.03 16.83 5.20
C GLU A 117 -0.81 15.73 4.46
N ARG A 118 -0.14 15.01 3.55
CA ARG A 118 -0.72 13.89 2.79
C ARG A 118 -0.44 12.53 3.42
N SER A 119 0.71 12.41 4.09
CA SER A 119 1.12 11.20 4.80
C SER A 119 0.15 10.86 5.92
N HIS A 120 -0.12 9.58 6.11
CA HIS A 120 -0.83 9.07 7.29
C HIS A 120 0.10 8.97 8.51
N SER A 121 1.41 8.82 8.26
CA SER A 121 2.44 8.67 9.29
C SER A 121 3.18 9.99 9.57
N GLU A 122 3.69 10.13 10.78
CA GLU A 122 4.47 11.28 11.23
C GLU A 122 5.98 11.08 11.02
N TYR A 123 6.71 12.18 10.89
CA TYR A 123 8.17 12.18 10.94
C TYR A 123 8.63 12.48 12.37
N VAL A 124 8.73 11.44 13.19
CA VAL A 124 9.24 11.54 14.57
C VAL A 124 10.70 11.09 14.59
N GLU A 125 11.55 11.88 15.24
CA GLU A 125 13.01 11.73 15.19
C GLU A 125 13.59 10.68 16.15
N GLY A 126 12.93 10.43 17.28
CA GLY A 126 13.44 9.62 18.39
C GLY A 126 14.64 10.23 19.13
N THR A 127 14.70 10.07 20.46
CA THR A 127 15.82 10.56 21.30
C THR A 127 16.78 9.48 21.78
N SER A 128 16.40 8.21 21.67
CA SER A 128 17.20 7.04 22.02
C SER A 128 16.94 5.91 21.03
N LEU A 129 17.77 4.86 21.05
CA LEU A 129 17.56 3.67 20.20
C LEU A 129 16.19 3.03 20.48
N GLU A 130 15.79 2.94 21.75
CA GLU A 130 14.48 2.40 22.15
C GLU A 130 13.34 3.29 21.64
N ASP A 131 13.49 4.62 21.68
CA ASP A 131 12.48 5.53 21.14
C ASP A 131 12.36 5.37 19.62
N MET A 132 13.48 5.29 18.89
CA MET A 132 13.47 5.10 17.43
C MET A 132 12.74 3.80 17.02
N ILE A 133 12.97 2.70 17.74
CA ILE A 133 12.27 1.43 17.51
C ILE A 133 10.76 1.60 17.75
N LYS A 134 10.37 2.27 18.85
CA LYS A 134 8.95 2.51 19.16
C LYS A 134 8.27 3.39 18.12
N GLU A 135 8.92 4.46 17.68
CA GLU A 135 8.36 5.37 16.68
C GLU A 135 8.20 4.68 15.32
N ASN A 136 9.15 3.82 14.93
CA ASN A 136 8.99 2.99 13.74
C ASN A 136 7.83 2.00 13.90
N LEU A 137 7.75 1.27 15.03
CA LEU A 137 6.61 0.37 15.29
C LEU A 137 5.25 1.07 15.27
N ILE A 138 5.17 2.29 15.81
CA ILE A 138 3.95 3.10 15.76
C ILE A 138 3.58 3.42 14.31
N ALA A 139 4.56 3.83 13.51
CA ALA A 139 4.35 4.13 12.11
C ALA A 139 3.93 2.91 11.29
N GLU A 140 4.52 1.73 11.52
CA GLU A 140 4.11 0.50 10.81
C GLU A 140 2.67 0.14 11.14
N ARG A 141 2.26 0.31 12.39
CA ARG A 141 0.86 0.07 12.77
C ARG A 141 -0.10 1.03 12.10
N ILE A 142 0.30 2.27 11.88
CA ILE A 142 -0.48 3.25 11.11
C ILE A 142 -0.56 2.81 9.64
N ALA A 143 0.56 2.42 9.03
CA ALA A 143 0.62 1.94 7.64
C ALA A 143 -0.28 0.70 7.45
N ILE A 144 -0.16 -0.30 8.33
CA ILE A 144 -0.99 -1.51 8.34
C ILE A 144 -2.48 -1.18 8.35
N ASP A 145 -2.93 -0.31 9.26
CA ASP A 145 -4.35 0.04 9.37
C ASP A 145 -4.83 0.89 8.19
N SER A 146 -3.98 1.76 7.64
CA SER A 146 -4.25 2.50 6.40
C SER A 146 -4.41 1.56 5.20
N TYR A 147 -3.47 0.63 5.00
CA TYR A 147 -3.52 -0.33 3.90
C TYR A 147 -4.75 -1.23 3.99
N ARG A 148 -5.09 -1.74 5.18
CA ARG A 148 -6.31 -2.55 5.37
C ARG A 148 -7.58 -1.79 4.97
N GLN A 149 -7.70 -0.52 5.36
CA GLN A 149 -8.85 0.31 4.98
C GLN A 149 -8.88 0.59 3.47
N MET A 150 -7.73 0.83 2.85
CA MET A 150 -7.64 1.01 1.39
C MET A 150 -8.03 -0.26 0.63
N ILE A 151 -7.55 -1.43 1.09
CA ILE A 151 -7.88 -2.75 0.53
C ILE A 151 -9.39 -3.00 0.62
N GLU A 152 -9.99 -2.74 1.78
CA GLU A 152 -11.44 -2.87 1.98
C GLU A 152 -12.22 -1.95 1.05
N TYR A 153 -11.81 -0.68 0.92
CA TYR A 153 -12.46 0.28 0.03
C TYR A 153 -12.39 -0.14 -1.44
N ILE A 154 -11.22 -0.59 -1.91
CA ILE A 154 -11.02 -1.00 -3.30
C ILE A 154 -11.83 -2.27 -3.62
N GLY A 155 -11.83 -3.25 -2.72
CA GLY A 155 -12.56 -4.50 -2.88
C GLY A 155 -12.22 -5.21 -4.21
N GLU A 156 -13.26 -5.60 -4.95
CA GLU A 156 -13.12 -6.30 -6.25
C GLU A 156 -13.21 -5.36 -7.47
N GLN A 157 -13.18 -4.05 -7.22
CA GLN A 157 -13.39 -3.03 -8.25
C GLN A 157 -12.10 -2.69 -9.01
N ASP A 158 -10.96 -2.84 -8.34
CA ASP A 158 -9.61 -2.79 -8.92
C ASP A 158 -8.72 -3.86 -8.28
N THR A 159 -8.76 -5.06 -8.85
CA THR A 159 -8.03 -6.23 -8.34
C THR A 159 -6.51 -6.07 -8.41
N THR A 160 -6.00 -5.26 -9.34
CA THR A 160 -4.56 -5.07 -9.49
C THR A 160 -4.02 -4.15 -8.42
N THR A 161 -4.71 -3.03 -8.14
CA THR A 161 -4.33 -2.16 -7.01
C THR A 161 -4.50 -2.89 -5.69
N ARG A 162 -5.60 -3.63 -5.51
CA ARG A 162 -5.81 -4.41 -4.29
C ARG A 162 -4.64 -5.36 -4.01
N ARG A 163 -4.23 -6.15 -5.00
CA ARG A 163 -3.12 -7.09 -4.85
C ARG A 163 -1.82 -6.37 -4.49
N LEU A 164 -1.52 -5.24 -5.14
CA LEU A 164 -0.35 -4.42 -4.81
C LEU A 164 -0.37 -4.00 -3.33
N LEU A 165 -1.50 -3.50 -2.83
CA LEU A 165 -1.62 -3.06 -1.44
C LEU A 165 -1.56 -4.23 -0.45
N GLU A 166 -2.10 -5.41 -0.80
CA GLU A 166 -1.97 -6.62 0.01
C GLU A 166 -0.51 -7.10 0.09
N GLU A 167 0.25 -6.99 -1.00
CA GLU A 167 1.67 -7.30 -1.02
C GLU A 167 2.50 -6.33 -0.16
N ILE A 168 2.21 -5.03 -0.21
CA ILE A 168 2.87 -4.03 0.67
C ILE A 168 2.50 -4.27 2.13
N LEU A 169 1.20 -4.44 2.43
CA LEU A 169 0.70 -4.73 3.78
C LEU A 169 1.43 -5.91 4.44
N ALA A 170 1.68 -6.98 3.68
CA ALA A 170 2.39 -8.15 4.21
C ALA A 170 3.82 -7.82 4.67
N VAL A 171 4.50 -6.91 3.97
CA VAL A 171 5.83 -6.43 4.33
C VAL A 171 5.75 -5.50 5.55
N GLU A 172 4.75 -4.62 5.63
CA GLU A 172 4.58 -3.77 6.84
C GLU A 172 4.29 -4.57 8.11
N GLU A 173 3.57 -5.69 7.97
CA GLU A 173 3.33 -6.62 9.09
C GLU A 173 4.63 -7.30 9.55
N GLU A 174 5.54 -7.62 8.63
CA GLU A 174 6.90 -8.10 8.92
C GLU A 174 7.72 -7.01 9.62
N HIS A 175 7.75 -5.80 9.07
CA HIS A 175 8.45 -4.67 9.67
C HIS A 175 8.01 -4.41 11.12
N ALA A 176 6.69 -4.48 11.38
CA ALA A 176 6.13 -4.30 12.72
C ALA A 176 6.55 -5.43 13.67
N ASP A 177 6.63 -6.67 13.20
CA ASP A 177 7.07 -7.81 14.00
C ASP A 177 8.55 -7.64 14.40
N ASP A 178 9.42 -7.29 13.46
CA ASP A 178 10.85 -7.06 13.72
C ASP A 178 11.09 -5.96 14.76
N MET A 179 10.36 -4.84 14.64
CA MET A 179 10.44 -3.75 15.63
C MET A 179 9.94 -4.18 17.01
N SER A 180 8.85 -4.95 17.06
CA SER A 180 8.32 -5.52 18.31
C SER A 180 9.33 -6.48 18.96
N ASP A 181 10.01 -7.28 18.14
CA ASP A 181 11.00 -8.27 18.57
C ASP A 181 12.21 -7.62 19.26
N PHE A 182 12.68 -6.47 18.74
CA PHE A 182 13.72 -5.68 19.39
C PHE A 182 13.30 -5.10 20.75
N LEU A 183 12.01 -4.85 20.97
CA LEU A 183 11.49 -4.39 22.27
C LEU A 183 11.30 -5.54 23.27
N ALA A 184 11.00 -6.75 22.78
CA ALA A 184 10.75 -7.94 23.61
C ALA A 184 12.04 -8.60 24.14
N LYS A 185 13.15 -8.50 23.41
CA LYS A 185 14.47 -9.03 23.81
C LYS A 185 15.08 -8.20 24.96
N ARG A 186 14.58 -8.39 26.18
CA ARG A 186 15.16 -7.88 27.44
C ARG A 186 15.78 -8.98 28.28
#